data_AF-A0A858RR68-F1
#
_entry.id   AF-A0A858RR68-F1
#
_cell.length_a   1.000
_cell.length_b   1.000
_cell.length_c   1.000
_cell.angle_alpha   90.00
_cell.angle_beta   90.00
_cell.angle_gamma   90.00
#
_symmetry.space_group_name_H-M   'P 1'
#
loop_
_entity.id
_entity.type
_entity.pdbx_description
1 polymer ?
#
loop_
_entity_poly.entity_id
_entity_poly.type
_entity_poly.pdbx_seq_one_letter_code
_entity_poly.pdbx_strand_id
1 'polypeptide(L)'
;MSSLLVHLLAGISLALSATLSAEEVWVHFAGHVKKPGVYKVSSPATVEDLEKACGGWTEFGAANRLTVIRLERQGNRLIDDLGEPESKIYRLPDVPREDEKLILKKDDIIFIPEKRVVGS
;
A
#
# COMPACT_ATOMS: atom_id res chain seq x y z
N MET A 1 -20.73 -0.75 41.95
CA MET A 1 -19.32 -0.97 41.57
C MET A 1 -19.09 -1.12 40.05
N SER A 2 -20.11 -0.91 39.20
CA SER A 2 -20.01 -1.11 37.73
C SER A 2 -19.53 0.11 36.95
N SER A 3 -19.76 1.34 37.43
CA SER A 3 -19.47 2.57 36.67
C SER A 3 -17.97 2.80 36.43
N LEU A 4 -17.13 2.57 37.44
CA LEU A 4 -15.67 2.77 37.34
C LEU A 4 -15.00 1.85 36.29
N LEU A 5 -15.47 0.61 36.17
CA LEU A 5 -14.95 -0.35 35.18
C LEU A 5 -15.30 0.06 33.75
N VAL A 6 -16.51 0.58 33.53
CA VAL A 6 -16.99 1.04 32.20
C VAL A 6 -16.20 2.25 31.72
N HIS A 7 -15.95 3.22 32.60
CA HIS A 7 -15.16 4.41 32.26
C HIS A 7 -13.70 4.06 31.97
N LEU A 8 -13.12 3.10 32.72
CA LEU A 8 -11.76 2.62 32.49
C LEU A 8 -11.64 1.92 31.12
N LEU A 9 -12.58 1.03 30.78
CA LEU A 9 -12.60 0.33 29.50
C LEU A 9 -12.79 1.31 28.32
N ALA A 10 -13.70 2.27 28.45
CA ALA A 10 -13.91 3.30 27.42
C ALA A 10 -12.66 4.17 27.23
N GLY A 11 -12.01 4.57 28.33
CA GLY A 11 -10.78 5.37 28.29
C GLY A 11 -9.61 4.64 27.62
N ILE A 12 -9.41 3.36 27.94
CA ILE A 12 -8.37 2.52 27.32
C ILE A 12 -8.65 2.32 25.83
N SER A 13 -9.90 2.04 25.45
CA SER A 13 -10.29 1.88 24.05
C SER A 13 -10.05 3.15 23.23
N LEU A 14 -10.41 4.32 23.78
CA LEU A 14 -10.20 5.61 23.11
C LEU A 14 -8.71 5.94 22.97
N ALA A 15 -7.91 5.68 24.02
CA ALA A 15 -6.46 5.90 24.00
C ALA A 15 -5.76 5.00 22.97
N LEU A 16 -6.15 3.72 22.89
CA LEU A 16 -5.64 2.80 21.87
C LEU A 16 -6.00 3.26 20.46
N SER A 17 -7.24 3.68 20.23
CA SER A 17 -7.68 4.16 18.91
C SER A 17 -6.96 5.44 18.47
N ALA A 18 -6.68 6.36 19.39
CA ALA A 18 -5.93 7.59 19.10
C ALA A 18 -4.44 7.31 18.82
N THR A 19 -3.87 6.32 19.49
CA THR A 19 -2.45 5.94 19.35
C THR A 19 -2.19 5.10 18.10
N LEU A 20 -3.15 4.26 17.71
CA LEU A 20 -3.11 3.42 16.50
C LEU A 20 -3.66 4.15 15.26
N SER A 21 -3.57 5.49 15.23
CA SER A 21 -4.02 6.29 14.10
C SER A 21 -3.33 5.83 12.82
N ALA A 22 -4.10 5.61 11.76
CA ALA A 22 -3.60 5.16 10.47
C ALA A 22 -2.57 6.16 9.91
N GLU A 23 -1.37 5.69 9.61
CA GLU A 23 -0.33 6.50 9.00
C GLU A 23 -0.76 6.89 7.58
N GLU A 24 -0.74 8.18 7.25
CA GLU A 24 -1.01 8.63 5.88
C GLU A 24 0.27 8.55 5.04
N VAL A 25 0.22 7.74 3.98
CA VAL A 25 1.33 7.56 3.04
C VAL A 25 0.96 8.09 1.66
N TRP A 26 1.97 8.58 0.94
CA TRP A 26 1.84 9.03 -0.44
C TRP A 26 2.39 7.95 -1.36
N VAL A 27 1.63 7.58 -2.38
CA VAL A 27 1.99 6.52 -3.33
C VAL A 27 1.72 6.99 -4.76
N HIS A 28 2.58 6.58 -5.69
CA HIS A 28 2.46 6.92 -7.10
C HIS A 28 1.71 5.83 -7.84
N PHE A 29 0.64 6.18 -8.55
CA PHE A 29 -0.11 5.25 -9.37
C PHE A 29 -0.07 5.63 -10.85
N ALA A 30 0.53 4.78 -11.68
CA ALA A 30 0.79 5.03 -13.08
C ALA A 30 0.38 3.87 -14.00
N GLY A 31 0.42 4.14 -15.31
CA GLY A 31 0.07 3.20 -16.37
C GLY A 31 -1.41 3.25 -16.72
N HIS A 32 -1.99 2.09 -17.02
CA HIS A 32 -3.34 1.92 -17.56
C HIS A 32 -4.45 2.01 -16.50
N VAL A 33 -4.46 3.10 -15.73
CA VAL A 33 -5.46 3.45 -14.71
C VAL A 33 -6.30 4.64 -15.17
N LYS A 34 -7.56 4.78 -14.71
CA LYS A 34 -8.42 5.87 -15.18
C LYS A 34 -7.95 7.27 -14.76
N LYS A 35 -7.35 7.38 -13.57
CA LYS A 35 -6.85 8.63 -13.01
C LYS A 35 -5.43 8.42 -12.48
N PRO A 36 -4.40 8.47 -13.33
CA PRO A 36 -3.02 8.34 -12.87
C PRO A 36 -2.63 9.55 -12.02
N GLY A 37 -1.74 9.36 -11.05
CA GLY A 37 -1.29 10.43 -10.17
C GLY A 37 -0.77 9.92 -8.83
N VAL A 38 -0.58 10.87 -7.91
CA VAL A 38 -0.18 10.57 -6.53
C VAL A 38 -1.42 10.49 -5.65
N TYR A 39 -1.51 9.43 -4.86
CA TYR A 39 -2.61 9.19 -3.94
C TYR A 39 -2.11 9.27 -2.50
N LYS A 40 -2.92 9.92 -1.66
CA LYS A 40 -2.77 9.88 -0.20
C LYS A 40 -3.68 8.79 0.34
N VAL A 41 -3.11 7.79 1.00
CA VAL A 41 -3.85 6.64 1.53
C VAL A 41 -3.50 6.39 2.99
N SER A 42 -4.47 5.92 3.76
CA SER A 42 -4.30 5.58 5.17
C SER A 42 -3.81 4.13 5.29
N SER A 43 -2.60 3.92 5.81
CA SER A 43 -2.02 2.61 6.05
C SER A 43 -2.74 1.89 7.21
N PRO A 44 -3.09 0.59 7.09
CA PRO A 44 -2.77 -0.30 5.97
C PRO A 44 -3.69 -0.05 4.75
N ALA A 45 -3.07 0.18 3.60
CA ALA A 45 -3.76 0.35 2.32
C ALA A 45 -3.22 -0.65 1.29
N THR A 46 -4.07 -1.11 0.38
CA THR A 46 -3.71 -2.05 -0.68
C THR A 46 -3.90 -1.47 -2.08
N VAL A 47 -3.49 -2.22 -3.11
CA VAL A 47 -3.68 -1.80 -4.52
C VAL A 47 -5.18 -1.71 -4.87
N GLU A 48 -6.03 -2.52 -4.25
CA GLU A 48 -7.49 -2.44 -4.41
C GLU A 48 -8.08 -1.14 -3.84
N ASP A 49 -7.49 -0.60 -2.77
CA ASP A 49 -7.92 0.70 -2.25
C ASP A 49 -7.56 1.83 -3.22
N LEU A 50 -6.37 1.74 -3.84
CA LEU A 50 -5.97 2.65 -4.92
C LEU A 50 -6.85 2.49 -6.16
N GLU A 51 -7.22 1.26 -6.53
CA GLU A 51 -8.13 0.99 -7.65
C GLU A 51 -9.44 1.74 -7.46
N LYS A 52 -10.03 1.65 -6.27
CA LYS A 52 -11.27 2.36 -5.95
C LYS A 52 -11.07 3.87 -6.02
N ALA A 53 -9.98 4.38 -5.45
CA ALA A 53 -9.66 5.80 -5.45
C ALA A 53 -9.46 6.36 -6.87
N CYS A 54 -8.82 5.60 -7.77
CA CYS A 54 -8.59 6.02 -9.15
C CYS A 54 -9.79 5.79 -10.08
N GLY A 55 -10.85 5.12 -9.59
CA GLY A 55 -12.05 4.78 -10.36
C GLY A 55 -11.90 3.52 -11.23
N GLY A 56 -10.88 2.70 -10.97
CA GLY A 56 -10.57 1.47 -11.67
C GLY A 56 -9.49 1.60 -12.75
N TRP A 57 -9.25 0.47 -13.41
CA TRP A 57 -8.35 0.34 -14.56
C TRP A 57 -8.99 0.89 -15.85
N THR A 58 -8.16 1.19 -16.85
CA THR A 58 -8.63 1.37 -18.23
C THR A 58 -8.89 0.00 -18.87
N GLU A 59 -9.62 -0.02 -20.00
CA GLU A 59 -9.90 -1.25 -20.74
C GLU A 59 -8.64 -1.95 -21.29
N PHE A 60 -7.56 -1.21 -21.46
CA PHE A 60 -6.27 -1.70 -21.94
C PHE A 60 -5.33 -2.15 -20.81
N GLY A 61 -5.74 -2.02 -19.55
CA GLY A 61 -4.90 -2.37 -18.39
C GLY A 61 -4.84 -3.87 -18.10
N ALA A 62 -3.64 -4.37 -17.82
CA ALA A 62 -3.39 -5.74 -17.35
C ALA A 62 -3.09 -5.75 -15.85
N ALA A 63 -4.14 -5.63 -15.02
CA ALA A 63 -4.04 -5.60 -13.55
C ALA A 63 -3.36 -6.86 -12.98
N ASN A 64 -3.55 -8.02 -13.60
CA ASN A 64 -2.89 -9.27 -13.25
C ASN A 64 -1.37 -9.29 -13.48
N ARG A 65 -0.79 -8.23 -14.03
CA ARG A 65 0.65 -8.03 -14.23
C ARG A 65 1.12 -6.72 -13.60
N LEU A 66 0.37 -6.20 -12.62
CA LEU A 66 0.76 -4.99 -11.93
C LEU A 66 2.12 -5.17 -11.26
N THR A 67 2.88 -4.09 -11.21
CA THR A 67 4.19 -4.05 -10.59
C THR A 67 4.21 -2.98 -9.51
N VAL A 68 4.68 -3.32 -8.32
CA VAL A 68 5.00 -2.36 -7.25
C VAL A 68 6.51 -2.26 -7.15
N ILE A 69 7.02 -1.04 -7.26
CA ILE A 69 8.43 -0.71 -7.12
C ILE A 69 8.56 0.04 -5.79
N ARG A 70 9.44 -0.46 -4.92
CA ARG A 70 9.70 0.09 -3.60
C ARG A 70 11.19 0.37 -3.43
N LEU A 71 11.54 1.56 -2.97
CA LEU A 71 12.88 1.86 -2.50
C LEU A 71 12.96 1.51 -1.01
N GLU A 72 13.71 0.46 -0.67
CA GLU A 72 13.98 0.10 0.72
C GLU A 72 15.46 0.34 1.03
N ARG A 73 15.76 0.98 2.16
CA ARG A 73 17.12 1.00 2.71
C ARG A 73 17.29 -0.26 3.52
N GLN A 74 18.26 -1.12 3.16
CA GLN A 74 18.62 -2.23 4.03
C GLN A 74 19.37 -1.65 5.23
N GLY A 75 18.86 -1.91 6.44
CA GLY A 75 19.62 -1.52 7.61
C GLY A 75 18.95 -1.67 8.96
N ASN A 76 19.75 -2.00 9.97
CA ASN A 76 19.35 -2.01 11.36
C ASN A 76 19.22 -0.55 11.82
N ARG A 77 18.02 -0.15 12.27
CA ARG A 77 17.57 1.25 12.56
C ARG A 77 18.47 2.11 13.46
N LEU A 78 19.57 1.58 13.97
CA LEU A 78 20.48 2.25 14.91
C LEU A 78 21.81 2.69 14.28
N ILE A 79 22.15 2.25 13.06
CA ILE A 79 23.47 2.54 12.43
C ILE A 79 23.34 2.96 10.94
N ASP A 80 22.18 2.78 10.31
CA ASP A 80 22.05 2.64 8.85
C ASP A 80 21.46 3.82 8.05
N ASP A 81 21.52 5.06 8.56
CA ASP A 81 21.22 6.21 7.69
C ASP A 81 22.20 6.34 6.50
N LEU A 82 23.24 5.49 6.48
CA LEU A 82 24.29 5.38 5.45
C LEU A 82 24.13 4.20 4.48
N GLY A 83 23.10 3.35 4.64
CA GLY A 83 22.85 2.24 3.71
C GLY A 83 22.37 2.74 2.35
N GLU A 84 22.92 2.19 1.26
CA GLU A 84 22.47 2.49 -0.11
C GLU A 84 21.02 2.01 -0.30
N PRO A 85 20.13 2.84 -0.87
CA PRO A 85 18.76 2.43 -1.16
C PRO A 85 18.74 1.36 -2.25
N GLU A 86 18.04 0.25 -1.99
CA GLU A 86 17.82 -0.81 -2.96
C GLU A 86 16.38 -0.79 -3.47
N SER A 87 16.19 -0.97 -4.79
CA SER A 87 14.86 -1.12 -5.37
C SER A 87 14.39 -2.58 -5.26
N LYS A 88 13.28 -2.81 -4.54
CA LYS A 88 12.54 -4.06 -4.57
C LYS A 88 11.38 -3.96 -5.56
N ILE A 89 11.21 -5.01 -6.36
CA ILE A 89 10.15 -5.08 -7.37
C ILE A 89 9.25 -6.26 -7.03
N TYR A 90 7.98 -5.97 -6.77
CA TYR A 90 6.93 -6.94 -6.53
C TYR A 90 6.07 -7.02 -7.79
N ARG A 91 6.00 -8.18 -8.46
CA ARG A 91 5.09 -8.42 -9.58
C ARG A 91 3.98 -9.32 -9.10
N LEU A 92 2.72 -8.94 -9.29
CA LEU A 92 1.61 -9.88 -9.05
C LEU A 92 1.42 -10.72 -10.33
N PRO A 93 1.15 -12.03 -10.20
CA PRO A 93 0.68 -12.76 -9.00
C PRO A 93 1.79 -13.31 -8.07
N ASP A 94 3.07 -13.00 -8.30
CA ASP A 94 4.20 -13.68 -7.66
C ASP A 94 4.49 -13.26 -6.18
N VAL A 95 3.55 -12.58 -5.50
CA VAL A 95 3.72 -12.04 -4.12
C VAL A 95 2.39 -12.05 -3.34
N PRO A 96 2.37 -12.52 -2.08
CA PRO A 96 2.44 -13.89 -1.54
C PRO A 96 1.06 -14.58 -1.58
N ARG A 97 0.95 -15.78 -1.00
CA ARG A 97 -0.23 -16.67 -1.01
C ARG A 97 -1.52 -15.99 -0.51
N GLU A 98 -2.66 -16.65 -0.77
CA GLU A 98 -4.07 -16.21 -0.61
C GLU A 98 -4.45 -15.38 0.64
N ASP A 99 -3.60 -15.33 1.67
CA ASP A 99 -3.79 -14.65 2.94
C ASP A 99 -2.93 -13.40 3.19
N GLU A 100 -1.84 -13.16 2.44
CA GLU A 100 -0.98 -11.98 2.62
C GLU A 100 -1.25 -10.90 1.56
N LYS A 101 -2.03 -9.86 1.91
CA LYS A 101 -2.18 -8.68 1.04
C LYS A 101 -0.94 -7.79 1.12
N LEU A 102 -0.40 -7.40 -0.04
CA LEU A 102 0.69 -6.42 -0.10
C LEU A 102 0.21 -5.06 0.44
N ILE A 103 0.74 -4.65 1.59
CA ILE A 103 0.49 -3.34 2.16
C ILE A 103 1.42 -2.30 1.52
N LEU A 104 0.82 -1.23 1.03
CA LEU A 104 1.51 -0.11 0.42
C LEU A 104 2.26 0.71 1.47
N LYS A 105 3.45 1.18 1.09
CA LYS A 105 4.30 2.05 1.91
C LYS A 105 4.50 3.38 1.21
N LYS A 106 4.95 4.36 1.99
CA LYS A 106 5.38 5.68 1.49
C LYS A 106 6.34 5.51 0.30
N ASP A 107 6.09 6.30 -0.74
CA ASP A 107 6.87 6.38 -1.98
C ASP A 107 6.85 5.12 -2.85
N ASP A 108 5.95 4.16 -2.58
CA ASP A 108 5.69 3.06 -3.51
C ASP A 108 5.22 3.59 -4.86
N ILE A 109 5.74 3.00 -5.93
CA ILE A 109 5.31 3.24 -7.30
C ILE A 109 4.58 2.01 -7.80
N ILE A 110 3.30 2.16 -8.11
CA ILE A 110 2.45 1.11 -8.66
C ILE A 110 2.25 1.40 -10.15
N PHE A 111 2.52 0.40 -10.98
CA PHE A 111 2.40 0.50 -12.44
C PHE A 111 1.51 -0.60 -13.01
N ILE A 112 0.47 -0.19 -13.75
CA ILE A 112 -0.40 -1.11 -14.51
C ILE A 112 0.04 -1.13 -15.98
N PRO A 113 0.62 -2.24 -16.47
CA PRO A 113 1.03 -2.34 -17.87
C PRO A 113 -0.17 -2.47 -18.81
N GLU A 114 0.06 -2.20 -20.10
CA GLU A 114 -0.89 -2.50 -21.18
C GLU A 114 -1.08 -4.01 -21.35
N LYS A 115 -2.28 -4.47 -21.73
CA LYS A 115 -2.54 -5.83 -22.19
C LYS A 115 -1.67 -6.17 -23.39
N ARG A 116 -0.93 -7.28 -23.33
CA ARG A 116 -0.22 -7.78 -24.50
C ARG A 116 -1.22 -8.46 -25.44
N VAL A 117 -1.37 -7.95 -26.66
CA VAL A 117 -1.97 -8.68 -27.76
C VAL A 117 -0.86 -9.58 -28.31
N VAL A 118 -0.86 -10.85 -27.91
CA VAL A 118 -0.05 -11.84 -28.62
C VAL A 118 -0.77 -12.07 -29.93
N GLY A 119 -0.20 -11.56 -31.03
CA GLY A 119 -0.70 -11.85 -32.36
C GLY A 119 -0.73 -13.36 -32.57
N SER A 120 -1.93 -13.88 -32.80
CA SER A 120 -2.21 -15.24 -33.27
C SER A 120 -1.83 -15.41 -34.73
#